data_AF-A0A2D9Z519-F1
#
_entry.id   AF-A0A2D9Z519-F1
#
_cell.length_a   1.000
_cell.length_b   1.000
_cell.length_c   1.000
_cell.angle_alpha   90.00
_cell.angle_beta   90.00
_cell.angle_gamma   90.00
#
_symmetry.space_group_name_H-M   'P 1'
#
loop_
_entity.id
_entity.type
_entity.pdbx_description
1 polymer ?
#
loop_
_entity_poly.entity_id
_entity_poly.type
_entity_poly.pdbx_seq_one_letter_code
_entity_poly.pdbx_strand_id
1 'polypeptide(L)'
;MKVIDDLIPYGYQKHIYDLVANQDMDFYFHRNVVDPRPLHYNAAKNSNVHAFVHVAFRNKITQSKFFPTLYPITFSIPEKTGVKFSMLDRMGVNFSVGQGESRMLHHLPHIDNSYKHYVAIYYVNDCCGDTFIFEQRNEFLNDQYSMPNTHWDSGNADPNFMFTEKQCQEEEDKIYERNEWTIKHRVTPKMGRLVIFDGAHYHASSDTTDDFRCVINMNLIP
;
A
#
# COMPACT_ATOMS: atom_id res chain seq x y z
N MET A 1 0.29 14.23 -5.04
CA MET A 1 0.54 13.64 -3.71
C MET A 1 0.12 14.65 -2.64
N LYS A 2 -0.41 14.18 -1.52
CA LYS A 2 -0.69 14.99 -0.31
C LYS A 2 -0.19 14.25 0.92
N VAL A 3 0.41 14.98 1.86
CA VAL A 3 0.82 14.47 3.18
C VAL A 3 0.09 15.30 4.23
N ILE A 4 -0.65 14.63 5.10
CA ILE A 4 -1.49 15.26 6.12
C ILE A 4 -1.11 14.68 7.48
N ASP A 5 -0.67 15.52 8.39
CA ASP A 5 -0.50 15.15 9.80
C ASP A 5 -1.84 15.21 10.52
N ASP A 6 -1.96 14.42 11.58
CA ASP A 6 -3.15 14.39 12.44
C ASP A 6 -4.45 14.21 11.63
N LEU A 7 -4.47 13.23 10.73
CA LEU A 7 -5.62 12.97 9.87
C LEU A 7 -6.90 12.78 10.70
N ILE A 8 -6.80 11.99 11.77
CA ILE A 8 -7.86 11.72 12.74
C ILE A 8 -7.49 12.28 14.12
N PRO A 9 -8.45 12.52 15.03
CA PRO A 9 -8.18 13.04 16.37
C PRO A 9 -7.20 12.16 17.17
N TYR A 10 -6.34 12.78 17.97
CA TYR A 10 -5.29 12.09 18.73
C TYR A 10 -5.79 10.89 19.56
N GLY A 11 -6.92 11.02 20.26
CA GLY A 11 -7.47 9.91 21.04
C GLY A 11 -7.78 8.68 20.20
N TYR A 12 -8.18 8.87 18.95
CA TYR A 12 -8.43 7.78 18.02
C TYR A 12 -7.14 7.22 17.39
N GLN A 13 -6.16 8.09 17.10
CA GLN A 13 -4.80 7.64 16.73
C GLN A 13 -4.23 6.69 17.80
N LYS A 14 -4.31 7.10 19.08
CA LYS A 14 -3.83 6.31 20.21
C LYS A 14 -4.59 4.98 20.35
N HIS A 15 -5.90 4.99 20.18
CA HIS A 15 -6.69 3.74 20.23
C HIS A 15 -6.22 2.73 19.18
N ILE A 16 -5.95 3.18 17.94
CA ILE A 16 -5.44 2.31 16.87
C ILE A 16 -4.02 1.84 17.18
N TYR A 17 -3.16 2.72 17.71
CA TYR A 17 -1.82 2.34 18.17
C TYR A 17 -1.88 1.25 19.23
N ASP A 18 -2.70 1.42 20.27
CA ASP A 18 -2.81 0.48 21.39
C ASP A 18 -3.30 -0.90 20.91
N LEU A 19 -4.20 -0.97 19.93
CA LEU A 19 -4.66 -2.24 19.34
C LEU A 19 -3.52 -3.04 18.69
N VAL A 20 -2.56 -2.35 18.06
CA VAL A 20 -1.40 -3.00 17.45
C VAL A 20 -0.34 -3.31 18.51
N ALA A 21 -0.03 -2.34 19.38
CA ALA A 21 1.03 -2.46 20.37
C ALA A 21 0.74 -3.50 21.46
N ASN A 22 -0.53 -3.66 21.86
CA ASN A 22 -0.94 -4.65 22.86
C ASN A 22 -1.11 -6.06 22.27
N GLN A 23 -0.80 -6.27 20.99
CA GLN A 23 -0.94 -7.55 20.29
C GLN A 23 -2.40 -8.08 20.25
N ASP A 24 -3.38 -7.18 20.29
CA ASP A 24 -4.79 -7.55 20.16
C ASP A 24 -5.15 -7.93 18.71
N MET A 25 -4.32 -7.54 17.74
CA MET A 25 -4.53 -7.81 16.31
C MET A 25 -3.75 -9.03 15.80
N ASP A 26 -4.44 -9.91 15.09
CA ASP A 26 -3.86 -11.12 14.50
C ASP A 26 -3.03 -10.78 13.24
N PHE A 27 -1.74 -11.11 13.21
CA PHE A 27 -0.92 -10.91 12.03
C PHE A 27 -0.50 -12.23 11.36
N TYR A 28 -0.52 -12.25 10.03
CA TYR A 28 -0.07 -13.38 9.24
C TYR A 28 1.26 -13.07 8.56
N PHE A 29 2.21 -14.00 8.66
CA PHE A 29 3.52 -13.84 8.06
C PHE A 29 3.46 -14.02 6.55
N HIS A 30 3.92 -13.01 5.80
CA HIS A 30 4.11 -13.10 4.36
C HIS A 30 5.59 -13.04 4.01
N ARG A 31 6.03 -14.03 3.20
CA ARG A 31 7.40 -14.07 2.68
C ARG A 31 7.66 -13.00 1.62
N ASN A 32 6.65 -12.65 0.83
CA ASN A 32 6.77 -11.61 -0.18
C ASN A 32 5.61 -10.64 0.00
N VAL A 33 5.92 -9.39 0.33
CA VAL A 33 4.90 -8.37 0.64
C VAL A 33 4.66 -7.44 -0.54
N VAL A 34 5.63 -7.34 -1.45
CA VAL A 34 5.60 -6.43 -2.58
C VAL A 34 5.00 -7.09 -3.83
N ASP A 35 5.65 -8.12 -4.35
CA ASP A 35 5.20 -8.80 -5.57
C ASP A 35 5.34 -10.32 -5.41
N PRO A 36 4.26 -11.11 -5.58
CA PRO A 36 4.34 -12.56 -5.57
C PRO A 36 4.94 -13.15 -6.85
N ARG A 37 5.05 -12.37 -7.92
CA ARG A 37 5.56 -12.80 -9.22
C ARG A 37 7.09 -12.88 -9.16
N PRO A 38 7.71 -13.89 -9.80
CA PRO A 38 9.16 -14.00 -9.93
C PRO A 38 9.72 -13.00 -10.97
N LEU A 39 9.24 -11.75 -10.97
CA LEU A 39 9.71 -10.73 -11.90
C LEU A 39 11.17 -10.40 -11.56
N HIS A 40 12.02 -10.64 -12.56
CA HIS A 40 13.47 -10.44 -12.53
C HIS A 40 14.18 -11.15 -11.37
N TYR A 41 14.57 -12.40 -11.61
CA TYR A 41 15.40 -13.27 -10.76
C TYR A 41 16.67 -12.60 -10.18
N ASN A 42 17.10 -11.47 -10.74
CA ASN A 42 18.26 -10.69 -10.29
C ASN A 42 17.92 -9.39 -9.53
N ALA A 43 16.76 -8.74 -9.77
CA ALA A 43 16.37 -7.50 -9.08
C ALA A 43 15.53 -7.77 -7.81
N ALA A 44 14.74 -8.86 -7.81
CA ALA A 44 13.81 -9.20 -6.74
C ALA A 44 14.40 -10.04 -5.60
N LYS A 45 15.61 -10.60 -5.76
CA LYS A 45 16.12 -11.63 -4.83
C LYS A 45 16.44 -11.11 -3.42
N ASN A 46 16.76 -9.82 -3.30
CA ASN A 46 17.17 -9.20 -2.02
C ASN A 46 16.24 -8.07 -1.55
N SER A 47 15.31 -7.60 -2.39
CA SER A 47 14.50 -6.39 -2.17
C SER A 47 13.03 -6.66 -1.83
N ASN A 48 12.56 -7.90 -2.01
CA ASN A 48 11.22 -8.33 -1.59
C ASN A 48 11.28 -8.79 -0.14
N VAL A 49 10.71 -7.99 0.75
CA VAL A 49 10.87 -8.19 2.19
C VAL A 49 9.74 -9.00 2.80
N HIS A 50 10.06 -9.61 3.93
CA HIS A 50 9.10 -10.28 4.79
C HIS A 50 8.39 -9.24 5.66
N ALA A 51 7.07 -9.40 5.83
CA ALA A 51 6.33 -8.62 6.81
C ALA A 51 5.13 -9.40 7.32
N PHE A 52 4.60 -8.89 8.43
CA PHE A 52 3.35 -9.33 9.02
C PHE A 52 2.23 -8.49 8.45
N VAL A 53 1.17 -9.14 7.94
CA VAL A 53 0.04 -8.45 7.33
C VAL A 53 -1.25 -8.93 7.96
N HIS A 54 -2.12 -7.99 8.28
CA HIS A 54 -3.50 -8.22 8.67
C HIS A 54 -4.42 -7.60 7.62
N VAL A 55 -5.21 -8.42 6.92
CA VAL A 55 -6.17 -7.90 5.94
C VAL A 55 -7.47 -7.55 6.67
N ALA A 56 -7.84 -6.27 6.65
CA ALA A 56 -9.08 -5.82 7.28
C ALA A 56 -10.27 -5.88 6.31
N PHE A 57 -10.04 -5.53 5.05
CA PHE A 57 -11.06 -5.48 3.99
C PHE A 57 -10.42 -5.76 2.63
N ARG A 58 -11.08 -6.57 1.81
CA ARG A 58 -10.66 -6.88 0.43
C ARG A 58 -11.85 -7.43 -0.36
N ASN A 59 -11.90 -7.16 -1.66
CA ASN A 59 -12.93 -7.70 -2.56
C ASN A 59 -14.36 -7.40 -2.09
N LYS A 60 -14.59 -6.21 -1.52
CA LYS A 60 -15.87 -5.77 -0.95
C LYS A 60 -16.35 -6.59 0.25
N ILE A 61 -15.49 -7.43 0.83
CA ILE A 61 -15.80 -8.30 1.96
C ILE A 61 -14.95 -7.87 3.17
N THR A 62 -15.60 -7.77 4.33
CA THR A 62 -14.92 -7.57 5.61
C THR A 62 -14.18 -8.84 5.99
N GLN A 63 -12.87 -8.74 6.19
CA GLN A 63 -12.00 -9.88 6.53
C GLN A 63 -11.67 -9.93 8.03
N SER A 64 -11.95 -8.84 8.76
CA SER A 64 -11.55 -8.69 10.15
C SER A 64 -12.59 -8.02 11.01
N LYS A 65 -12.68 -8.47 12.27
CA LYS A 65 -13.44 -7.80 13.34
C LYS A 65 -12.95 -6.38 13.64
N PHE A 66 -11.72 -6.04 13.24
CA PHE A 66 -11.14 -4.71 13.44
C PHE A 66 -11.50 -3.72 12.33
N PHE A 67 -12.08 -4.19 11.21
CA PHE A 67 -12.45 -3.30 10.12
C PHE A 67 -13.36 -2.14 10.54
N PRO A 68 -14.41 -2.31 11.38
CA PRO A 68 -15.21 -1.19 11.87
C PRO A 68 -14.41 -0.14 12.65
N THR A 69 -13.31 -0.55 13.30
CA THR A 69 -12.40 0.35 14.02
C THR A 69 -11.42 1.05 13.09
N LEU A 70 -11.10 0.52 11.91
CA LEU A 70 -10.15 1.13 10.98
C LEU A 70 -10.85 1.94 9.88
N TYR A 71 -12.04 1.53 9.48
CA TYR A 71 -12.81 2.12 8.38
C TYR A 71 -13.05 3.63 8.50
N PRO A 72 -13.34 4.20 9.69
CA PRO A 72 -13.58 5.64 9.83
C PRO A 72 -12.41 6.54 9.41
N ILE A 73 -11.17 6.03 9.34
CA ILE A 73 -10.02 6.75 8.75
C ILE A 73 -10.37 7.25 7.34
N THR A 74 -11.06 6.43 6.56
CA THR A 74 -11.39 6.72 5.15
C THR A 74 -12.29 7.95 5.00
N PHE A 75 -13.12 8.27 6.00
CA PHE A 75 -14.01 9.44 5.96
C PHE A 75 -13.27 10.76 6.12
N SER A 76 -12.13 10.77 6.83
CA SER A 76 -11.31 11.98 7.00
C SER A 76 -10.48 12.30 5.75
N ILE A 77 -10.31 11.34 4.83
CA ILE A 77 -9.49 11.50 3.63
C ILE A 77 -10.06 12.60 2.72
N PRO A 78 -11.34 12.55 2.26
CA PRO A 78 -11.86 13.58 1.36
C PRO A 78 -11.93 14.95 2.01
N GLU A 79 -12.27 15.02 3.30
CA GLU A 79 -12.37 16.28 4.05
C GLU A 79 -11.01 17.00 4.11
N LYS A 80 -9.94 16.29 4.48
CA LYS A 80 -8.62 16.91 4.70
C LYS A 80 -7.77 17.02 3.44
N THR A 81 -8.02 16.17 2.44
CA THR A 81 -7.19 16.13 1.23
C THR A 81 -7.90 16.72 0.01
N GLY A 82 -9.24 16.74 -0.01
CA GLY A 82 -10.03 17.04 -1.21
C GLY A 82 -10.05 15.91 -2.25
N VAL A 83 -9.37 14.79 -2.00
CA VAL A 83 -9.41 13.61 -2.89
C VAL A 83 -10.75 12.90 -2.72
N LYS A 84 -11.50 12.81 -3.82
CA LYS A 84 -12.75 12.06 -3.86
C LYS A 84 -12.49 10.66 -4.39
N PHE A 85 -13.20 9.69 -3.81
CA PHE A 85 -13.17 8.30 -4.23
C PHE A 85 -14.57 7.73 -4.07
N SER A 86 -14.93 6.79 -4.94
CA SER A 86 -16.23 6.12 -4.97
C SER A 86 -16.27 4.86 -4.11
N MET A 87 -15.12 4.20 -3.89
CA MET A 87 -15.06 2.92 -3.21
C MET A 87 -13.71 2.66 -2.52
N LEU A 88 -13.75 2.04 -1.34
CA LEU A 88 -12.59 1.39 -0.73
C LEU A 88 -12.45 -0.01 -1.34
N ASP A 89 -11.33 -0.31 -2.00
CA ASP A 89 -11.08 -1.64 -2.57
C ASP A 89 -10.43 -2.59 -1.55
N ARG A 90 -9.36 -2.12 -0.92
CA ARG A 90 -8.56 -2.87 0.05
C ARG A 90 -8.17 -2.00 1.24
N MET A 91 -8.17 -2.62 2.41
CA MET A 91 -7.53 -2.09 3.62
C MET A 91 -6.75 -3.21 4.30
N GLY A 92 -5.45 -2.98 4.53
CA GLY A 92 -4.57 -3.91 5.23
C GLY A 92 -3.64 -3.20 6.19
N VAL A 93 -3.37 -3.81 7.34
CA VAL A 93 -2.38 -3.35 8.30
C VAL A 93 -1.08 -4.12 8.05
N ASN A 94 -0.02 -3.40 7.69
CA ASN A 94 1.30 -3.95 7.48
C ASN A 94 2.16 -3.63 8.71
N PHE A 95 2.81 -4.66 9.25
CA PHE A 95 3.64 -4.60 10.43
C PHE A 95 5.03 -5.18 10.12
N SER A 96 6.06 -4.38 10.39
CA SER A 96 7.46 -4.77 10.21
C SER A 96 8.19 -4.59 11.53
N VAL A 97 8.96 -5.61 11.93
CA VAL A 97 9.81 -5.55 13.11
C VAL A 97 11.12 -4.83 12.80
N GLY A 98 11.65 -4.12 13.80
CA GLY A 98 12.96 -3.50 13.76
C GLY A 98 14.06 -4.45 13.32
N GLN A 99 14.86 -4.03 12.34
CA GLN A 99 16.10 -4.68 11.96
C GLN A 99 17.26 -3.89 12.54
N GLY A 100 18.26 -4.54 13.14
CA GLY A 100 19.40 -3.85 13.76
C GLY A 100 20.20 -2.97 12.78
N GLU A 101 20.23 -3.34 11.50
CA GLU A 101 20.79 -2.53 10.42
C GLU A 101 19.91 -2.65 9.18
N SER A 102 19.63 -1.51 8.51
CA SER A 102 19.01 -1.53 7.19
C SER A 102 20.08 -1.74 6.12
N ARG A 103 19.89 -2.74 5.26
CA ARG A 103 20.83 -3.09 4.19
C ARG A 103 20.52 -2.43 2.86
N MET A 104 19.35 -1.80 2.75
CA MET A 104 18.86 -1.23 1.49
C MET A 104 18.17 0.11 1.76
N LEU A 105 18.33 1.06 0.84
CA LEU A 105 17.67 2.37 0.93
C LEU A 105 16.15 2.23 0.90
N HIS A 106 15.62 1.35 0.05
CA HIS A 106 14.22 1.04 -0.08
C HIS A 106 14.03 -0.41 -0.52
N HIS A 107 12.84 -0.94 -0.29
CA HIS A 107 12.37 -2.24 -0.81
C HIS A 107 12.10 -2.16 -2.31
N LEU A 108 11.63 -3.24 -2.92
CA LEU A 108 11.28 -3.27 -4.34
C LEU A 108 10.20 -2.21 -4.66
N PRO A 109 10.47 -1.24 -5.55
CA PRO A 109 9.45 -0.31 -6.02
C PRO A 109 8.34 -1.04 -6.77
N HIS A 110 7.07 -0.72 -6.50
CA HIS A 110 5.91 -1.38 -7.11
C HIS A 110 4.71 -0.43 -7.22
N ILE A 111 3.70 -0.89 -7.96
CA ILE A 111 2.32 -0.38 -7.89
C ILE A 111 1.43 -1.45 -7.24
N ASP A 112 0.32 -1.05 -6.61
CA ASP A 112 -0.52 -2.00 -5.86
C ASP A 112 -1.49 -2.78 -6.74
N ASN A 113 -1.97 -2.16 -7.83
CA ASN A 113 -3.00 -2.72 -8.69
C ASN A 113 -2.76 -2.34 -10.15
N SER A 114 -3.35 -3.11 -11.07
CA SER A 114 -3.29 -2.93 -12.53
C SER A 114 -4.37 -2.01 -13.11
N TYR A 115 -5.15 -1.34 -12.24
CA TYR A 115 -6.24 -0.44 -12.61
C TYR A 115 -6.11 0.89 -11.87
N LYS A 116 -6.83 1.92 -12.32
CA LYS A 116 -6.75 3.26 -11.73
C LYS A 116 -7.26 3.29 -10.29
N HIS A 117 -6.41 3.72 -9.38
CA HIS A 117 -6.68 3.82 -7.95
C HIS A 117 -5.83 4.92 -7.31
N TYR A 118 -6.19 5.32 -6.10
CA TYR A 118 -5.31 6.04 -5.18
C TYR A 118 -4.72 5.07 -4.17
N VAL A 119 -3.46 5.31 -3.80
CA VAL A 119 -2.81 4.66 -2.67
C VAL A 119 -2.84 5.63 -1.50
N ALA A 120 -3.34 5.18 -0.36
CA ALA A 120 -3.41 5.94 0.88
C ALA A 120 -2.76 5.13 2.01
N ILE A 121 -1.70 5.67 2.61
CA ILE A 121 -0.91 5.02 3.66
C ILE A 121 -1.02 5.88 4.92
N TYR A 122 -1.61 5.30 5.97
CA TYR A 122 -1.73 5.92 7.28
C TYR A 122 -0.72 5.30 8.24
N TYR A 123 0.07 6.13 8.93
CA TYR A 123 1.11 5.68 9.86
C TYR A 123 0.56 5.54 11.28
N VAL A 124 0.68 4.34 11.84
CA VAL A 124 0.13 4.00 13.17
C VAL A 124 1.07 4.41 14.30
N ASN A 125 2.38 4.48 14.05
CA ASN A 125 3.38 4.88 15.04
C ASN A 125 4.45 5.78 14.42
N ASP A 126 5.13 6.53 15.28
CA ASP A 126 6.40 7.19 14.94
C ASP A 126 7.48 6.11 14.79
N CYS A 127 8.24 6.18 13.70
CA CYS A 127 9.42 5.35 13.44
C CYS A 127 10.19 5.88 12.22
N CYS A 128 11.40 5.37 12.01
CA CYS A 128 12.07 5.37 10.72
C CYS A 128 11.45 4.30 9.79
N GLY A 129 12.07 4.05 8.64
CA GLY A 129 11.47 3.24 7.58
C GLY A 129 10.56 4.08 6.70
N ASP A 130 11.17 5.01 5.98
CA ASP A 130 10.46 5.94 5.10
C ASP A 130 9.74 5.22 3.96
N THR A 131 8.65 5.85 3.51
CA THR A 131 8.01 5.51 2.25
C THR A 131 8.60 6.36 1.14
N PHE A 132 9.05 5.70 0.08
CA PHE A 132 9.60 6.30 -1.12
C PHE A 132 8.54 6.29 -2.22
N ILE A 133 8.34 7.42 -2.87
CA ILE A 133 7.50 7.56 -4.07
C ILE A 133 8.43 7.99 -5.21
N PHE A 134 8.34 7.34 -6.35
CA PHE A 134 9.25 7.51 -7.47
C PHE A 134 8.64 8.37 -8.59
N GLU A 135 9.49 8.98 -9.42
CA GLU A 135 9.05 9.68 -10.64
C GLU A 135 8.49 8.70 -11.67
N GLN A 136 8.98 7.46 -11.67
CA GLN A 136 8.49 6.38 -12.50
C GLN A 136 7.01 6.11 -12.23
N ARG A 137 6.24 5.96 -13.31
CA ARG A 137 4.82 5.67 -13.29
C ARG A 137 4.52 4.54 -14.27
N ASN A 138 3.50 3.74 -13.97
CA ASN A 138 2.88 2.89 -14.96
C ASN A 138 1.84 3.72 -15.73
N GLU A 139 2.21 4.15 -16.94
CA GLU A 139 1.39 5.04 -17.76
C GLU A 139 0.09 4.38 -18.23
N PHE A 140 0.03 3.04 -18.30
CA PHE A 140 -1.18 2.31 -18.67
C PHE A 140 -2.36 2.58 -17.71
N LEU A 141 -2.07 2.82 -16.42
CA LEU A 141 -3.10 3.13 -15.42
C LEU A 141 -3.75 4.51 -15.62
N ASN A 142 -3.08 5.44 -16.33
CA ASN A 142 -3.60 6.79 -16.51
C ASN A 142 -4.84 6.81 -17.42
N ASP A 143 -4.94 5.84 -18.35
CA ASP A 143 -5.97 5.77 -19.39
C ASP A 143 -7.18 4.88 -19.01
N GLN A 144 -7.07 4.09 -17.94
CA GLN A 144 -8.10 3.13 -17.53
C GLN A 144 -9.06 3.73 -16.49
N TYR A 145 -10.14 4.38 -16.95
CA TYR A 145 -11.30 4.67 -16.11
C TYR A 145 -12.31 3.52 -16.24
N SER A 146 -12.12 2.41 -15.52
CA SER A 146 -13.16 1.44 -15.14
C SER A 146 -12.53 0.24 -14.42
N MET A 147 -12.96 -0.04 -13.18
CA MET A 147 -12.93 -1.43 -12.71
C MET A 147 -13.91 -2.22 -13.59
N PRO A 148 -13.54 -3.38 -14.15
CA PRO A 148 -14.56 -4.27 -14.68
C PRO A 148 -15.50 -4.64 -13.52
N ASN A 149 -16.81 -4.49 -13.75
CA ASN A 149 -17.84 -4.97 -12.85
C ASN A 149 -17.85 -6.50 -12.89
N THR A 150 -16.89 -7.17 -12.26
CA THR A 150 -16.94 -8.62 -12.12
C THR A 150 -16.77 -9.05 -10.68
N HIS A 151 -17.80 -9.74 -10.19
CA HIS A 151 -17.69 -10.64 -9.05
C HIS A 151 -16.58 -11.66 -9.37
N TRP A 152 -15.61 -11.81 -8.48
CA TRP A 152 -14.60 -12.87 -8.58
C TRP A 152 -15.22 -14.28 -8.36
N ASP A 153 -16.45 -14.33 -7.86
CA ASP A 153 -17.26 -15.55 -7.69
C ASP A 153 -17.84 -16.01 -9.04
N SER A 154 -17.01 -16.52 -9.94
CA SER A 154 -17.41 -17.59 -10.90
C SER A 154 -16.33 -17.90 -11.94
N GLY A 155 -15.16 -18.42 -11.56
CA GLY A 155 -14.29 -19.25 -12.44
C GLY A 155 -13.92 -18.79 -13.86
N ASN A 156 -14.29 -17.57 -14.26
CA ASN A 156 -14.23 -16.99 -15.59
C ASN A 156 -13.91 -15.52 -15.38
N ALA A 157 -12.62 -15.19 -15.33
CA ALA A 157 -12.22 -13.79 -15.32
C ALA A 157 -12.75 -13.10 -16.59
N ASP A 158 -13.18 -11.84 -16.46
CA ASP A 158 -13.53 -11.01 -17.61
C ASP A 158 -12.33 -11.00 -18.58
N PRO A 159 -12.51 -11.39 -19.85
CA PRO A 159 -11.43 -11.33 -20.84
C PRO A 159 -10.79 -9.94 -20.89
N ASN A 160 -11.58 -8.86 -20.77
CA ASN A 160 -11.08 -7.49 -20.78
C ASN A 160 -10.18 -7.21 -19.56
N PHE A 161 -10.50 -7.78 -18.40
CA PHE A 161 -9.65 -7.67 -17.21
C PHE A 161 -8.32 -8.40 -17.42
N MET A 162 -8.34 -9.61 -17.97
CA MET A 162 -7.11 -10.35 -18.29
C MET A 162 -6.23 -9.64 -19.32
N PHE A 163 -6.83 -9.00 -20.34
CA PHE A 163 -6.10 -8.16 -21.29
C PHE A 163 -5.44 -6.95 -20.60
N THR A 164 -6.16 -6.31 -19.68
CA THR A 164 -5.69 -5.15 -18.90
C THR A 164 -4.51 -5.51 -18.01
N GLU A 165 -4.59 -6.62 -17.27
CA GLU A 165 -3.48 -7.10 -16.43
C GLU A 165 -2.23 -7.42 -17.24
N LYS A 166 -2.40 -8.04 -18.42
CA LYS A 166 -1.28 -8.37 -19.31
C LYS A 166 -0.55 -7.12 -19.80
N GLN A 167 -1.29 -6.10 -20.23
CA GLN A 167 -0.69 -4.84 -20.69
C GLN A 167 0.00 -4.08 -19.57
N CYS A 168 -0.62 -4.05 -18.38
CA CYS A 168 0.01 -3.50 -17.18
C CYS A 168 1.35 -4.21 -16.91
N GLN A 169 1.37 -5.54 -16.98
CA GLN A 169 2.59 -6.34 -16.84
C GLN A 169 3.68 -5.98 -17.84
N GLU A 170 3.32 -5.87 -19.12
CA GLU A 170 4.29 -5.60 -20.18
C GLU A 170 4.94 -4.22 -19.99
N GLU A 171 4.20 -3.23 -19.46
CA GLU A 171 4.76 -1.93 -19.07
C GLU A 171 5.62 -2.02 -17.81
N GLU A 172 5.19 -2.78 -16.80
CA GLU A 172 6.00 -3.00 -15.59
C GLU A 172 7.36 -3.64 -15.91
N ASP A 173 7.37 -4.69 -16.74
CA ASP A 173 8.59 -5.39 -17.15
C ASP A 173 9.59 -4.43 -17.82
N LYS A 174 9.11 -3.56 -18.71
CA LYS A 174 9.97 -2.54 -19.36
C LYS A 174 10.59 -1.56 -18.36
N ILE A 175 9.87 -1.22 -17.30
CA ILE A 175 10.35 -0.31 -16.26
C ILE A 175 11.40 -1.02 -15.38
N TYR A 176 11.10 -2.25 -14.95
CA TYR A 176 12.02 -3.05 -14.15
C TYR A 176 13.29 -3.45 -14.91
N GLU A 177 13.21 -3.69 -16.23
CA GLU A 177 14.38 -3.96 -17.08
C GLU A 177 15.38 -2.81 -17.09
N ARG A 178 14.91 -1.56 -17.02
CA ARG A 178 15.78 -0.38 -16.89
C ARG A 178 16.40 -0.30 -15.51
N ASN A 179 15.65 -0.67 -14.47
CA ASN A 179 16.05 -0.64 -13.06
C ASN A 179 16.64 0.72 -12.61
N GLU A 180 16.13 1.81 -13.17
CA GLU A 180 16.53 3.18 -12.85
C GLU A 180 15.40 3.88 -12.08
N TRP A 181 15.61 4.12 -10.80
CA TRP A 181 14.61 4.68 -9.89
C TRP A 181 15.00 6.08 -9.44
N THR A 182 14.14 7.06 -9.70
CA THR A 182 14.34 8.45 -9.27
C THR A 182 13.35 8.78 -8.17
N ILE A 183 13.87 9.05 -6.96
CA ILE A 183 13.04 9.38 -5.80
C ILE A 183 12.39 10.75 -6.04
N LYS A 184 11.07 10.78 -6.11
CA LYS A 184 10.27 12.00 -6.20
C LYS A 184 9.99 12.57 -4.81
N HIS A 185 9.57 11.70 -3.90
CA HIS A 185 9.22 12.06 -2.53
C HIS A 185 9.65 10.99 -1.54
N ARG A 186 9.95 11.42 -0.33
CA ARG A 186 10.29 10.59 0.83
C ARG A 186 9.42 11.04 2.00
N VAL A 187 8.69 10.11 2.60
CA VAL A 187 7.76 10.39 3.70
C VAL A 187 8.15 9.56 4.91
N THR A 188 8.57 10.25 5.97
CA THR A 188 8.91 9.61 7.25
C THR A 188 7.65 9.28 8.04
N PRO A 189 7.54 8.07 8.63
CA PRO A 189 6.44 7.74 9.51
C PRO A 189 6.30 8.72 10.67
N LYS A 190 5.06 9.13 10.90
CA LYS A 190 4.66 9.89 12.09
C LYS A 190 3.26 9.42 12.46
N MET A 191 3.01 9.08 13.72
CA MET A 191 1.68 8.64 14.16
C MET A 191 0.61 9.65 13.72
N GLY A 192 -0.48 9.17 13.13
CA GLY A 192 -1.57 10.02 12.65
C GLY A 192 -1.36 10.62 11.26
N ARG A 193 -0.17 10.49 10.66
CA ARG A 193 0.12 10.97 9.31
C ARG A 193 -0.54 10.09 8.26
N LEU A 194 -1.08 10.72 7.23
CA LEU A 194 -1.50 10.10 5.99
C LEU A 194 -0.63 10.61 4.84
N VAL A 195 -0.18 9.71 3.97
CA VAL A 195 0.21 10.07 2.60
C VAL A 195 -0.79 9.47 1.61
N ILE A 196 -1.27 10.28 0.67
CA ILE A 196 -2.14 9.84 -0.42
C ILE A 196 -1.61 10.33 -1.77
N PHE A 197 -1.60 9.43 -2.75
CA PHE A 197 -1.09 9.70 -4.09
C PHE A 197 -1.79 8.85 -5.15
N ASP A 198 -1.54 9.21 -6.41
CA ASP A 198 -2.00 8.50 -7.60
C ASP A 198 -1.29 7.14 -7.68
N GLY A 199 -2.06 6.05 -7.72
CA GLY A 199 -1.55 4.67 -7.69
C GLY A 199 -0.77 4.25 -8.93
N ALA A 200 -0.73 5.08 -9.98
CA ALA A 200 0.19 4.88 -11.10
C ALA A 200 1.66 5.10 -10.71
N HIS A 201 1.96 5.83 -9.62
CA HIS A 201 3.32 6.02 -9.15
C HIS A 201 3.88 4.77 -8.49
N TYR A 202 5.09 4.39 -8.90
CA TYR A 202 5.84 3.38 -8.17
C TYR A 202 6.19 3.90 -6.78
N HIS A 203 6.13 3.00 -5.80
CA HIS A 203 6.46 3.31 -4.42
C HIS A 203 7.09 2.11 -3.71
N ALA A 204 7.79 2.37 -2.61
CA ALA A 204 8.42 1.35 -1.78
C ALA A 204 8.43 1.77 -0.31
N SER A 205 8.37 0.80 0.60
CA SER A 205 8.80 1.00 1.99
C SER A 205 10.31 0.83 2.14
N SER A 206 10.81 1.00 3.36
CA SER A 206 12.18 0.66 3.75
C SER A 206 12.17 -0.02 5.12
N ASP A 207 13.31 -0.59 5.50
CA ASP A 207 13.44 -1.21 6.82
C ASP A 207 13.35 -0.14 7.92
N THR A 208 12.76 -0.52 9.04
CA THR A 208 12.85 0.27 10.27
C THR A 208 13.96 -0.31 11.15
N THR A 209 14.70 0.56 11.83
CA THR A 209 15.63 0.21 12.90
C THR A 209 15.06 0.49 14.29
N ASP A 210 13.86 1.08 14.37
CA ASP A 210 13.09 1.20 15.62
C ASP A 210 12.34 -0.11 15.91
N ASP A 211 11.74 -0.23 17.10
CA ASP A 211 11.05 -1.45 17.57
C ASP A 211 10.13 -2.09 16.51
N PHE A 212 9.28 -1.27 15.90
CA PHE A 212 8.42 -1.69 14.80
C PHE A 212 7.98 -0.51 13.94
N ARG A 213 7.49 -0.84 12.74
CA ARG A 213 6.80 0.06 11.83
C ARG A 213 5.45 -0.54 11.48
N CYS A 214 4.38 0.21 11.76
CA CYS A 214 3.03 -0.19 11.43
C CYS A 214 2.33 0.86 10.57
N VAL A 215 1.74 0.41 9.47
CA VAL A 215 0.96 1.25 8.55
C VAL A 215 -0.35 0.59 8.19
N ILE A 216 -1.37 1.40 7.93
CA ILE A 216 -2.63 0.97 7.32
C ILE A 216 -2.58 1.40 5.85
N ASN A 217 -2.44 0.42 4.96
CA ASN A 217 -2.45 0.59 3.52
C ASN A 217 -3.88 0.46 2.99
N MET A 218 -4.29 1.44 2.19
CA MET A 218 -5.62 1.50 1.58
C MET A 218 -5.51 1.76 0.08
N ASN A 219 -6.29 1.02 -0.70
CA ASN A 219 -6.51 1.32 -2.12
C ASN A 219 -7.92 1.88 -2.30
N LEU A 220 -8.02 3.06 -2.92
CA LEU A 220 -9.27 3.80 -3.09
C LEU A 220 -9.55 4.00 -4.58
N ILE A 221 -10.74 3.66 -5.04
CA ILE A 221 -11.15 3.81 -6.44
C ILE A 221 -11.74 5.21 -6.63
N PRO A 222 -11.25 6.03 -7.58
CA PRO A 222 -11.77 7.38 -7.85
C PRO A 222 -13.28 7.47 -8.07
#